data_AF-V9M9E0-F1
#
_entry.id   AF-V9M9E0-F1
#
_cell.length_a   1.000
_cell.length_b   1.000
_cell.length_c   1.000
_cell.angle_alpha   90.00
_cell.angle_beta   90.00
_cell.angle_gamma   90.00
#
_symmetry.space_group_name_H-M   'P 1'
#
loop_
_entity.id
_entity.type
_entity.pdbx_description
1 polymer ?
#
loop_
_entity_poly.entity_id
_entity_poly.type
_entity_poly.pdbx_seq_one_letter_code
_entity_poly.pdbx_strand_id
1 'polypeptide(L)'
;HTLYDLDRIIELNGGQSPLTYKRFQTLISRMAPVEVPADAISSTWKCSTPLADDHDDKFGVPSLEELGFDTEGLLSAVWPGGETEALTRLERHLERKAWVANFERPRMSANSLLASPTGLSPYLRFGCLSCRLFYFKLTDLYHKVKKNSSPPLSLYGQLLWREFFYTAATNNPSFDKMEGN
;
A
#
# COMPACT_ATOMS: atom_id res chain seq x y z
N HIS A 1 6.31 0.50 6.68
CA HIS A 1 5.26 0.98 5.75
C HIS A 1 5.63 0.80 4.28
N THR A 2 6.91 0.59 3.96
CA THR A 2 7.45 0.37 2.61
C THR A 2 7.88 -1.09 2.41
N LEU A 3 8.12 -1.50 1.17
CA LEU A 3 8.66 -2.82 0.85
C LEU A 3 10.10 -2.96 1.33
N TYR A 4 10.90 -1.91 1.13
CA TYR A 4 12.32 -1.88 1.44
C TYR A 4 12.65 -0.80 2.46
N ASP A 5 13.82 -0.95 3.07
CA ASP A 5 14.49 0.12 3.80
C ASP A 5 14.99 1.18 2.80
N LEU A 6 14.49 2.40 2.94
CA LEU A 6 14.75 3.52 2.03
C LEU A 6 16.19 4.02 2.16
N ASP A 7 16.73 4.02 3.39
CA ASP A 7 18.10 4.46 3.65
C ASP A 7 19.08 3.51 2.96
N ARG A 8 18.79 2.21 2.99
CA ARG A 8 19.59 1.22 2.26
C ARG A 8 19.60 1.44 0.75
N ILE A 9 18.48 1.88 0.17
CA ILE A 9 18.41 2.23 -1.27
C ILE A 9 19.31 3.43 -1.57
N ILE A 10 19.28 4.44 -0.71
CA ILE A 10 20.06 5.68 -0.84
C ILE A 10 21.56 5.39 -0.69
N GLU A 11 21.95 4.58 0.29
CA GLU A 11 23.33 4.11 0.48
C GLU A 11 23.86 3.39 -0.76
N LEU A 12 23.08 2.44 -1.31
CA LEU A 12 23.45 1.71 -2.53
C LEU A 12 23.57 2.62 -3.76
N ASN A 13 22.96 3.81 -3.72
CA ASN A 13 23.06 4.82 -4.75
C ASN A 13 24.12 5.91 -4.44
N GLY A 14 25.02 5.67 -3.48
CA GLY A 14 26.10 6.60 -3.15
C GLY A 14 25.66 7.76 -2.24
N GLY A 15 24.66 7.55 -1.38
CA GLY A 15 24.18 8.54 -0.43
C GLY A 15 23.20 9.56 -1.03
N GLN A 16 22.67 9.30 -2.23
CA GLN A 16 21.72 10.19 -2.92
C GLN A 16 20.49 9.41 -3.36
N SER A 17 19.30 10.03 -3.29
CA SER A 17 18.07 9.39 -3.77
C SER A 17 18.11 9.18 -5.29
N PRO A 18 17.62 8.05 -5.82
CA PRO A 18 17.57 7.82 -7.26
C PRO A 18 16.55 8.77 -7.91
N LEU A 19 16.98 9.59 -8.85
CA LEU A 19 16.12 10.59 -9.52
C LEU A 19 15.35 10.06 -10.75
N THR A 20 15.67 8.83 -11.20
CA THR A 20 14.96 8.20 -12.31
C THR A 20 14.44 6.83 -11.91
N TYR A 21 13.24 6.51 -12.40
CA TYR A 21 12.60 5.23 -12.09
C TYR A 21 13.43 4.03 -12.57
N LYS A 22 14.10 4.13 -13.73
CA LYS A 22 14.97 3.08 -14.25
C LYS A 22 16.18 2.83 -13.34
N ARG A 23 16.78 3.90 -12.80
CA ARG A 23 17.89 3.78 -11.83
C ARG A 23 17.40 3.10 -10.56
N PHE A 24 16.24 3.51 -10.05
CA PHE A 24 15.60 2.88 -8.90
C PHE A 24 15.37 1.37 -9.12
N GLN A 25 14.78 0.97 -10.26
CA GLN A 25 14.59 -0.45 -10.57
C GLN A 25 15.90 -1.24 -10.62
N THR A 26 16.98 -0.62 -11.13
CA THR A 26 18.32 -1.23 -11.16
C THR A 26 18.86 -1.49 -9.75
N LEU A 27 18.63 -0.55 -8.82
CA LEU A 27 19.02 -0.70 -7.42
C LEU A 27 18.21 -1.81 -6.74
N ILE A 28 16.87 -1.78 -6.89
CA ILE A 28 15.97 -2.82 -6.34
C ILE A 28 16.36 -4.22 -6.80
N SER A 29 16.75 -4.39 -8.07
CA SER A 29 17.17 -5.71 -8.59
C SER A 29 18.43 -6.29 -7.93
N ARG A 30 19.19 -5.48 -7.18
CA ARG A 30 20.40 -5.87 -6.44
C ARG A 30 20.16 -5.98 -4.93
N MET A 31 18.97 -5.63 -4.46
CA MET A 31 18.63 -5.72 -3.05
C MET A 31 18.28 -7.15 -2.65
N ALA A 32 18.32 -7.40 -1.34
CA ALA A 32 17.78 -8.61 -0.76
C ALA A 32 16.27 -8.76 -1.08
N PRO A 33 15.73 -9.98 -1.06
CA PRO A 33 14.29 -10.21 -1.18
C PRO A 33 13.48 -9.37 -0.17
N VAL A 34 12.24 -9.03 -0.55
CA VAL A 34 11.31 -8.31 0.34
C VAL A 34 11.08 -9.14 1.61
N GLU A 35 11.09 -8.47 2.76
CA GLU A 35 10.77 -9.10 4.03
C GLU A 35 9.34 -9.65 4.04
N VAL A 36 9.19 -10.88 4.52
CA VAL A 36 7.90 -11.54 4.68
C VAL A 36 7.04 -10.72 5.66
N PRO A 37 5.72 -10.56 5.42
CA PRO A 37 4.85 -9.91 6.38
C PRO A 37 4.90 -10.65 7.72
N ALA A 38 4.89 -9.91 8.82
CA ALA A 38 4.77 -10.50 10.15
C ALA A 38 3.43 -11.24 10.31
N ASP A 39 3.40 -12.22 11.20
CA ASP A 39 2.19 -12.97 11.51
C ASP A 39 1.09 -12.07 12.08
N ALA A 40 -0.16 -12.42 11.80
CA ALA A 40 -1.31 -11.74 12.39
C ALA A 40 -1.29 -11.90 13.92
N ILE A 41 -1.63 -10.82 14.62
CA ILE A 41 -1.79 -10.85 16.08
C ILE A 41 -2.93 -11.83 16.40
N SER A 42 -2.65 -12.81 17.26
CA SER A 42 -3.64 -13.79 17.70
C SER A 42 -3.89 -13.64 19.20
N SER A 43 -5.03 -14.15 19.67
CA SER A 43 -5.44 -14.12 21.09
C SER A 43 -4.56 -14.96 22.02
N THR A 44 -3.48 -15.55 21.52
CA THR A 44 -2.57 -16.43 22.27
C THR A 44 -1.59 -15.67 23.17
N TRP A 45 -1.55 -14.35 23.07
CA TRP A 45 -0.59 -13.50 23.75
C TRP A 45 -1.05 -13.25 25.19
N LYS A 46 -0.19 -13.51 26.18
CA LYS A 46 -0.45 -13.24 27.61
C LYS A 46 -0.27 -11.75 27.95
N CYS A 47 -0.89 -10.87 27.16
CA CYS A 47 -0.89 -9.43 27.36
C CYS A 47 -2.34 -8.98 27.46
N SER A 48 -2.66 -8.13 28.44
CA SER A 48 -4.00 -7.59 28.64
C SER A 48 -3.99 -6.08 28.54
N THR A 49 -5.01 -5.50 27.92
CA THR A 49 -5.23 -4.06 27.89
C THR A 49 -6.29 -3.72 28.94
N PRO A 50 -5.95 -2.98 30.01
CA PRO A 50 -6.95 -2.56 30.99
C PRO A 50 -7.92 -1.56 30.34
N LEU A 51 -9.21 -1.79 30.55
CA LEU A 51 -10.30 -0.92 30.08
C LEU A 51 -11.14 -0.50 31.28
N ALA A 52 -11.58 0.75 31.28
CA ALA A 52 -12.48 1.32 32.27
C ALA A 52 -13.84 1.62 31.60
N ASP A 53 -14.89 1.75 32.42
CA ASP A 53 -16.25 2.00 31.90
C ASP A 53 -16.38 3.36 31.18
N ASP A 54 -15.52 4.32 31.52
CA ASP A 54 -15.44 5.66 30.90
C ASP A 54 -14.44 5.73 29.72
N HIS A 55 -14.11 4.58 29.12
CA HIS A 55 -13.15 4.51 28.02
C HIS A 55 -13.57 5.37 26.83
N ASP A 56 -14.82 5.24 26.38
CA ASP A 56 -15.30 5.92 25.17
C ASP A 56 -15.33 7.44 25.36
N ASP A 57 -15.63 7.92 26.58
CA ASP A 57 -15.61 9.35 26.92
C ASP A 57 -14.20 9.96 26.82
N LYS A 58 -13.14 9.16 26.99
CA LYS A 58 -11.74 9.60 27.02
C LYS A 58 -10.95 9.26 25.77
N PHE A 59 -11.24 8.14 25.14
CA PHE A 59 -10.42 7.50 24.11
C PHE A 59 -11.23 6.99 22.92
N GLY A 60 -12.55 7.21 22.92
CA GLY A 60 -13.42 6.87 21.80
C GLY A 60 -13.00 7.57 20.49
N VAL A 61 -13.33 6.95 19.36
CA VAL A 61 -13.10 7.54 18.05
C VAL A 61 -14.16 8.62 17.80
N PRO A 62 -13.78 9.89 17.57
CA PRO A 62 -14.76 10.95 17.39
C PRO A 62 -15.50 10.83 16.05
N SER A 63 -16.74 11.28 16.05
CA SER A 63 -17.56 11.53 14.87
C SER A 63 -17.12 12.79 14.12
N LEU A 64 -17.64 12.99 12.91
CA LEU A 64 -17.36 14.20 12.13
C LEU A 64 -17.99 15.45 12.78
N GLU A 65 -19.15 15.29 13.37
CA GLU A 65 -19.89 16.33 14.08
C GLU A 65 -19.12 16.79 15.32
N GLU A 66 -18.53 15.86 16.08
CA GLU A 66 -17.66 16.18 17.22
C GLU A 66 -16.36 16.89 16.80
N LEU A 67 -15.89 16.66 15.57
CA LEU A 67 -14.79 17.40 14.98
C LEU A 67 -15.21 18.76 14.38
N GLY A 68 -16.50 19.11 14.45
CA GLY A 68 -17.04 20.40 14.01
C GLY A 68 -17.44 20.46 12.54
N PHE A 69 -17.61 19.31 11.87
CA PHE A 69 -18.09 19.26 10.48
C PHE A 69 -19.62 19.16 10.42
N ASP A 70 -20.19 19.87 9.46
CA ASP A 70 -21.58 19.67 9.05
C ASP A 70 -21.66 18.44 8.13
N THR A 71 -22.49 17.47 8.53
CA THR A 71 -22.68 16.21 7.80
C THR A 71 -23.99 16.18 7.01
N GLU A 72 -24.77 17.27 7.03
CA GLU A 72 -26.00 17.35 6.25
C GLU A 72 -25.72 17.20 4.74
N GLY A 73 -26.41 16.26 4.11
CA GLY A 73 -26.25 15.99 2.67
C GLY A 73 -25.03 15.14 2.29
N LEU A 74 -24.22 14.66 3.24
CA LEU A 74 -23.17 13.70 2.94
C LEU A 74 -23.75 12.37 2.45
N LEU A 75 -23.27 11.92 1.30
CA LEU A 75 -23.59 10.60 0.76
C LEU A 75 -22.72 9.52 1.42
N SER A 76 -23.17 8.27 1.33
CA SER A 76 -22.39 7.12 1.78
C SER A 76 -21.02 7.08 1.11
N ALA A 77 -19.97 6.78 1.90
CA ALA A 77 -18.61 6.77 1.43
C ALA A 77 -18.39 5.70 0.33
N VAL A 78 -17.97 6.14 -0.85
CA VAL A 78 -17.60 5.25 -1.98
C VAL A 78 -16.40 4.35 -1.62
N TRP A 79 -15.55 4.84 -0.71
CA TRP A 79 -14.38 4.15 -0.18
C TRP A 79 -14.49 4.05 1.35
N PRO A 80 -15.21 3.05 1.87
CA PRO A 80 -15.21 2.78 3.31
C PRO A 80 -13.77 2.51 3.77
N GLY A 81 -13.40 3.05 4.94
CA GLY A 81 -12.07 2.87 5.53
C GLY A 81 -11.90 1.53 6.26
N GLY A 82 -10.69 1.29 6.77
CA GLY A 82 -10.40 0.17 7.67
C GLY A 82 -9.75 -1.06 7.01
N GLU A 83 -9.12 -1.87 7.85
CA GLU A 83 -8.42 -3.11 7.45
C GLU A 83 -9.39 -4.15 6.87
N THR A 84 -10.56 -4.32 7.47
CA THR A 84 -11.56 -5.31 7.02
C THR A 84 -11.98 -5.08 5.57
N GLU A 85 -12.27 -3.82 5.20
CA GLU A 85 -12.59 -3.46 3.82
C GLU A 85 -11.37 -3.64 2.91
N ALA A 86 -10.17 -3.28 3.39
CA ALA A 86 -8.93 -3.43 2.64
C ALA A 86 -8.65 -4.89 2.24
N LEU A 87 -8.80 -5.83 3.17
CA LEU A 87 -8.63 -7.26 2.94
C LEU A 87 -9.72 -7.82 2.02
N THR A 88 -10.97 -7.36 2.19
CA THR A 88 -12.08 -7.74 1.30
C THR A 88 -11.83 -7.31 -0.14
N ARG A 89 -11.37 -6.06 -0.35
CA ARG A 89 -11.01 -5.57 -1.68
C ARG A 89 -9.76 -6.23 -2.24
N LEU A 90 -8.80 -6.61 -1.41
CA LEU A 90 -7.61 -7.34 -1.83
C LEU A 90 -7.99 -8.68 -2.48
N GLU A 91 -8.84 -9.48 -1.85
CA GLU A 91 -9.28 -10.76 -2.42
C GLU A 91 -9.98 -10.55 -3.76
N ARG A 92 -10.95 -9.62 -3.84
CA ARG A 92 -11.61 -9.24 -5.12
C ARG A 92 -10.62 -8.76 -6.19
N HIS A 93 -9.59 -8.02 -5.79
CA HIS A 93 -8.54 -7.55 -6.69
C HIS A 93 -7.74 -8.71 -7.28
N LEU A 94 -7.36 -9.67 -6.45
CA LEU A 94 -6.62 -10.87 -6.88
C LEU A 94 -7.47 -11.78 -7.75
N GLU A 95 -8.74 -12.00 -7.40
CA GLU A 95 -9.71 -12.75 -8.21
C GLU A 95 -9.84 -12.15 -9.61
N ARG A 96 -10.02 -10.83 -9.70
CA ARG A 96 -10.08 -10.14 -10.99
C ARG A 96 -8.79 -10.31 -11.80
N LYS A 97 -7.61 -10.20 -11.17
CA LYS A 97 -6.32 -10.43 -11.85
C LYS A 97 -6.15 -11.88 -12.30
N ALA A 98 -6.60 -12.84 -11.50
CA ALA A 98 -6.57 -14.26 -11.84
C ALA A 98 -7.44 -14.54 -13.07
N TRP A 99 -8.65 -13.98 -13.09
CA TRP A 99 -9.62 -14.16 -14.18
C TRP A 99 -9.11 -13.63 -15.52
N VAL A 100 -8.51 -12.44 -15.53
CA VAL A 100 -7.97 -11.85 -16.77
C VAL A 100 -6.75 -12.64 -17.26
N ALA A 101 -6.03 -13.35 -16.38
CA ALA A 101 -4.77 -14.06 -16.64
C ALA A 101 -3.69 -13.21 -17.35
N ASN A 102 -3.92 -11.90 -17.45
CA ASN A 102 -3.06 -10.91 -18.05
C ASN A 102 -2.53 -9.97 -16.97
N PHE A 103 -1.23 -10.03 -16.74
CA PHE A 103 -0.51 -9.17 -15.80
C PHE A 103 0.15 -7.97 -16.50
N GLU A 104 -0.16 -7.75 -17.78
CA GLU A 104 0.25 -6.56 -18.50
C GLU A 104 -0.43 -5.31 -17.95
N ARG A 105 0.10 -4.16 -18.38
CA ARG A 105 -0.43 -2.85 -18.00
C ARG A 105 -1.90 -2.75 -18.45
N PRO A 106 -2.84 -2.43 -17.54
CA PRO A 106 -4.25 -2.32 -17.91
C PRO A 106 -4.43 -1.26 -19.00
N ARG A 107 -5.21 -1.58 -20.04
CA ARG A 107 -5.67 -0.58 -21.01
C ARG A 107 -6.74 0.28 -20.33
N MET A 108 -6.56 1.59 -20.35
CA MET A 108 -7.56 2.52 -19.84
C MET A 108 -8.81 2.51 -20.73
N SER A 109 -9.97 2.50 -20.08
CA SER A 109 -11.28 2.67 -20.69
C SER A 109 -12.10 3.69 -19.89
N ALA A 110 -13.25 4.14 -20.42
CA ALA A 110 -14.13 5.07 -19.70
C ALA A 110 -14.51 4.55 -18.30
N ASN A 111 -14.77 3.24 -18.16
CA ASN A 111 -15.08 2.61 -16.87
C ASN A 111 -13.89 2.61 -15.89
N SER A 112 -12.66 2.81 -16.37
CA SER A 112 -11.47 2.92 -15.51
C SER A 112 -11.40 4.27 -14.78
N LEU A 113 -12.21 5.26 -15.19
CA LEU A 113 -12.31 6.56 -14.53
C LEU A 113 -13.21 6.50 -13.28
N LEU A 114 -14.02 5.45 -13.14
CA LEU A 114 -14.91 5.27 -12.00
C LEU A 114 -14.19 4.55 -10.85
N ALA A 115 -14.66 4.79 -9.63
CA ALA A 115 -14.17 4.09 -8.45
C ALA A 115 -14.38 2.58 -8.61
N SER A 116 -13.28 1.82 -8.62
CA SER A 116 -13.33 0.36 -8.74
C SER A 116 -13.54 -0.28 -7.36
N PRO A 117 -14.45 -1.26 -7.23
CA PRO A 117 -14.57 -2.06 -6.00
C PRO A 117 -13.32 -2.91 -5.70
N THR A 118 -12.37 -2.97 -6.64
CA THR A 118 -11.07 -3.65 -6.49
C THR A 118 -9.89 -2.70 -6.27
N GLY A 119 -10.14 -1.39 -6.09
CA GLY A 119 -9.06 -0.44 -5.84
C GLY A 119 -8.47 -0.59 -4.44
N LEU A 120 -7.16 -0.40 -4.33
CA LEU A 120 -6.40 -0.63 -3.09
C LEU A 120 -5.63 0.61 -2.63
N SER A 121 -5.58 1.67 -3.42
CA SER A 121 -4.71 2.83 -3.17
C SER A 121 -4.98 3.57 -1.86
N PRO A 122 -6.24 3.84 -1.43
CA PRO A 122 -6.47 4.50 -0.14
C PRO A 122 -5.99 3.63 1.03
N TYR A 123 -6.22 2.33 0.96
CA TYR A 123 -5.85 1.38 2.01
C TYR A 123 -4.34 1.21 2.14
N LEU A 124 -3.59 1.24 1.03
CA LEU A 124 -2.13 1.27 1.03
C LEU A 124 -1.59 2.59 1.62
N ARG A 125 -2.28 3.71 1.39
CA ARG A 125 -1.89 5.04 1.89
C ARG A 125 -2.10 5.18 3.40
N PHE A 126 -3.20 4.65 3.93
CA PHE A 126 -3.51 4.70 5.36
C PHE A 126 -2.94 3.51 6.15
N GLY A 127 -2.34 2.53 5.48
CA GLY A 127 -1.76 1.35 6.13
C GLY A 127 -2.79 0.28 6.52
N CYS A 128 -4.06 0.46 6.16
CA CYS A 128 -5.10 -0.57 6.29
C CYS A 128 -4.77 -1.84 5.50
N LEU A 129 -3.98 -1.72 4.43
CA LEU A 129 -3.41 -2.84 3.71
C LEU A 129 -1.88 -2.79 3.78
N SER A 130 -1.27 -3.87 4.25
CA SER A 130 0.18 -4.05 4.17
C SER A 130 0.64 -4.16 2.71
N CYS A 131 1.55 -3.29 2.30
CA CYS A 131 2.16 -3.34 0.97
C CYS A 131 2.96 -4.63 0.75
N ARG A 132 3.57 -5.18 1.82
CA ARG A 132 4.28 -6.47 1.79
C ARG A 132 3.30 -7.63 1.60
N LEU A 133 2.18 -7.63 2.34
CA LEU A 133 1.14 -8.65 2.14
C LEU A 133 0.63 -8.65 0.69
N PHE A 134 0.37 -7.47 0.14
CA PHE A 134 -0.05 -7.33 -1.25
C PHE A 134 1.02 -7.82 -2.24
N TYR A 135 2.29 -7.47 -2.02
CA TYR A 135 3.42 -7.94 -2.83
C TYR A 135 3.49 -9.48 -2.87
N PHE A 136 3.43 -10.14 -1.71
CA PHE A 136 3.50 -11.60 -1.63
C PHE A 136 2.27 -12.27 -2.26
N LYS A 137 1.07 -11.78 -1.97
CA LYS A 137 -0.17 -12.31 -2.60
C LYS A 137 -0.15 -12.17 -4.13
N LEU A 138 0.38 -11.07 -4.68
CA LEU A 138 0.57 -10.92 -6.12
C LEU A 138 1.59 -11.91 -6.68
N THR A 139 2.70 -12.11 -5.95
CA THR A 139 3.75 -13.06 -6.33
C THR A 139 3.20 -14.49 -6.39
N ASP A 140 2.46 -14.90 -5.36
CA ASP A 140 1.83 -16.22 -5.28
C ASP A 140 0.84 -16.43 -6.41
N LEU A 141 -0.01 -15.43 -6.68
CA LEU A 141 -0.96 -15.48 -7.79
C LEU A 141 -0.22 -15.61 -9.13
N TYR A 142 0.86 -14.85 -9.33
CA TYR A 142 1.66 -14.92 -10.55
C TYR A 142 2.28 -16.30 -10.74
N HIS A 143 2.90 -16.87 -9.71
CA HIS A 143 3.47 -18.23 -9.77
C HIS A 143 2.41 -19.28 -10.12
N LYS A 144 1.20 -19.19 -9.54
CA LYS A 144 0.09 -20.09 -9.86
C LYS A 144 -0.35 -19.99 -11.32
N VAL A 145 -0.45 -18.78 -11.87
CA VAL A 145 -0.95 -18.57 -13.25
C VAL A 145 0.13 -18.81 -14.32
N LYS A 146 1.39 -18.46 -14.03
CA LYS A 146 2.51 -18.52 -14.99
C LYS A 146 3.45 -19.70 -14.75
N LYS A 147 3.01 -20.72 -14.00
CA LYS A 147 3.73 -22.00 -13.78
C LYS A 147 5.13 -21.79 -13.20
N ASN A 148 5.23 -21.03 -12.11
CA ASN A 148 6.47 -20.74 -11.38
C ASN A 148 7.55 -20.01 -12.20
N SER A 149 7.19 -19.27 -13.24
CA SER A 149 8.14 -18.35 -13.89
C SER A 149 8.52 -17.21 -12.94
N SER A 150 9.73 -16.67 -13.09
CA SER A 150 10.16 -15.50 -12.32
C SER A 150 9.26 -14.29 -12.64
N PRO A 151 8.69 -13.61 -11.63
CA PRO A 151 7.84 -12.44 -11.86
C PRO A 151 8.65 -11.26 -12.40
N PRO A 152 8.17 -10.56 -13.44
CA PRO A 152 8.80 -9.32 -13.89
C PRO A 152 8.50 -8.17 -12.92
N LEU A 153 9.41 -7.20 -12.79
CA LEU A 153 9.19 -6.00 -11.94
C LEU A 153 7.93 -5.21 -12.32
N SER A 154 7.48 -5.31 -13.57
CA SER A 154 6.23 -4.67 -14.04
C SER A 154 4.99 -5.17 -13.30
N LEU A 155 5.00 -6.40 -12.77
CA LEU A 155 3.93 -6.95 -11.93
C LEU A 155 3.66 -6.06 -10.72
N TYR A 156 4.74 -5.51 -10.13
CA TYR A 156 4.71 -4.68 -8.93
C TYR A 156 4.78 -3.19 -9.25
N GLY A 157 4.61 -2.78 -10.52
CA GLY A 157 4.92 -1.43 -10.98
C GLY A 157 4.26 -0.33 -10.14
N GLN A 158 3.01 -0.50 -9.71
CA GLN A 158 2.33 0.48 -8.84
C GLN A 158 2.95 0.57 -7.44
N LEU A 159 3.35 -0.57 -6.86
CA LEU A 159 4.06 -0.61 -5.57
C LEU A 159 5.45 0.01 -5.71
N LEU A 160 6.19 -0.30 -6.76
CA LEU A 160 7.54 0.23 -6.98
C LEU A 160 7.54 1.73 -7.28
N TRP A 161 6.52 2.26 -7.96
CA TRP A 161 6.34 3.72 -8.11
C TRP A 161 6.10 4.40 -6.77
N ARG A 162 5.31 3.77 -5.90
CA ARG A 162 5.11 4.25 -4.53
C ARG A 162 6.44 4.28 -3.77
N GLU A 163 7.21 3.19 -3.79
CA GLU A 163 8.55 3.12 -3.15
C GLU A 163 9.54 4.14 -3.71
N PHE A 164 9.53 4.36 -5.03
CA PHE A 164 10.37 5.36 -5.69
C PHE A 164 10.13 6.76 -5.13
N PHE A 165 8.87 7.19 -5.02
CA PHE A 165 8.55 8.50 -4.47
C PHE A 165 8.83 8.61 -2.96
N TYR A 166 8.61 7.54 -2.18
CA TYR A 166 9.05 7.53 -0.77
C TYR A 166 10.56 7.73 -0.65
N THR A 167 11.35 7.04 -1.47
CA THR A 167 12.82 7.16 -1.48
C THR A 167 13.28 8.54 -1.93
N ALA A 168 12.62 9.12 -2.95
CA ALA A 168 12.96 10.45 -3.46
C ALA A 168 12.65 11.55 -2.44
N ALA A 169 11.56 11.42 -1.68
CA ALA A 169 11.10 12.44 -0.75
C ALA A 169 11.79 12.39 0.63
N THR A 170 12.21 11.21 1.11
CA THR A 170 12.59 11.02 2.52
C THR A 170 13.69 11.97 3.03
N ASN A 171 14.65 12.34 2.18
CA ASN A 171 15.77 13.22 2.53
C ASN A 171 15.69 14.61 1.87
N ASN A 172 14.56 14.94 1.23
CA ASN A 172 14.33 16.26 0.64
C ASN A 172 13.19 17.00 1.39
N PRO A 173 13.51 17.96 2.28
CA PRO A 173 12.50 18.70 3.03
C PRO A 173 11.68 19.68 2.17
N SER A 174 12.10 19.95 0.93
CA SER A 174 11.42 20.84 -0.02
C SER A 174 10.79 20.05 -1.18
N PHE A 175 10.60 18.73 -1.05
CA PHE A 175 10.09 17.88 -2.13
C PHE A 175 8.68 18.29 -2.60
N ASP A 176 7.90 18.93 -1.73
CA ASP A 176 6.56 19.45 -2.00
C ASP A 176 6.55 20.90 -2.54
N LYS A 177 7.72 21.51 -2.74
CA LYS A 177 7.89 22.90 -3.20
C LYS A 177 8.65 22.95 -4.52
N MET A 178 8.55 24.09 -5.19
CA MET A 178 9.36 24.40 -6.38
C MET A 178 10.69 25.05 -5.98
N GLU A 179 10.63 26.08 -5.13
CA GLU A 179 11.83 26.79 -4.67
C GLU A 179 12.60 25.93 -3.65
N GLY A 180 13.87 25.66 -3.95
CA GLY A 180 14.76 24.91 -3.05
C GLY A 180 14.60 23.38 -3.09
N ASN A 181 13.93 22.83 -4.12
CA ASN A 181 13.79 21.39 -4.38
C ASN A 181 14.99 20.84 -5.18
#